data_AF-A0A1H3MQT4-F1
#
_entry.id   AF-A0A1H3MQT4-F1
#
_cell.length_a   1.000
_cell.length_b   1.000
_cell.length_c   1.000
_cell.angle_alpha   90.00
_cell.angle_beta   90.00
_cell.angle_gamma   90.00
#
_symmetry.space_group_name_H-M   'P 1'
#
loop_
_entity.id
_entity.type
_entity.pdbx_description
1 polymer ?
#
loop_
_entity_poly.entity_id
_entity_poly.type
_entity_poly.pdbx_seq_one_letter_code
_entity_poly.pdbx_strand_id
1 'polypeptide(L)'
;MIRSDHHWHPAESRRHAIPGMLPPGEKHEGGETIKTLCKRSVRAAQRTESTRQWPVCDECMQAAKELSGVVFTGGTVAVRFAAGVVSDSKRQSHTATVPEGGEVPASWLTFCGLEIPAHQAEVSQRPTGMPCVCCLFECRAHTRCSDPGTCDDSMQQTAQSREGE
;
A
#
# COMPACT_ATOMS: atom_id res chain seq x y z
N MET A 1 -1.54 14.76 13.84
CA MET A 1 -2.80 14.21 13.28
C MET A 1 -2.77 14.47 11.78
N ILE A 2 -2.63 13.42 10.96
CA ILE A 2 -2.70 13.56 9.51
C ILE A 2 -4.18 13.79 9.18
N ARG A 3 -4.51 14.98 8.68
CA ARG A 3 -5.87 15.29 8.23
C ARG A 3 -6.11 14.55 6.93
N SER A 4 -7.11 13.69 6.89
CA SER A 4 -7.56 13.08 5.63
C SER A 4 -8.35 14.14 4.86
N ASP A 5 -7.69 14.86 3.96
CA ASP A 5 -8.28 15.94 3.17
C ASP A 5 -9.24 15.46 2.06
N HIS A 6 -9.59 14.17 2.06
CA HIS A 6 -10.53 13.56 1.14
C HIS A 6 -11.18 12.31 1.75
N HIS A 7 -12.31 11.90 1.18
CA HIS A 7 -12.97 10.64 1.50
C HIS A 7 -13.49 9.93 0.24
N TRP A 8 -13.75 8.62 0.33
CA TRP A 8 -14.09 7.77 -0.82
C TRP A 8 -15.58 7.42 -0.89
N HIS A 9 -16.18 7.65 -2.05
CA HIS A 9 -17.58 7.34 -2.31
C HIS A 9 -17.79 6.58 -3.64
N PRO A 10 -18.65 5.55 -3.69
CA PRO A 10 -19.00 4.88 -4.94
C PRO A 10 -19.88 5.78 -5.83
N ALA A 11 -19.64 5.75 -7.13
CA ALA A 11 -20.41 6.41 -8.19
C ALA A 11 -20.03 5.80 -9.55
N GLU A 12 -20.99 5.69 -10.49
CA GLU A 12 -20.70 5.27 -11.89
C GLU A 12 -19.83 4.00 -12.02
N SER A 13 -20.11 2.96 -11.22
CA SER A 13 -19.36 1.69 -11.20
C SER A 13 -17.88 1.81 -10.78
N ARG A 14 -17.48 2.94 -10.20
CA ARG A 14 -16.13 3.17 -9.63
C ARG A 14 -16.23 3.81 -8.24
N ARG A 15 -15.10 3.95 -7.55
CA ARG A 15 -14.98 4.77 -6.33
C ARG A 15 -14.23 6.06 -6.63
N HIS A 16 -14.85 7.17 -6.28
CA HIS A 16 -14.29 8.51 -6.45
C HIS A 16 -13.83 9.09 -5.11
N ALA A 17 -12.76 9.88 -5.15
CA ALA A 17 -12.33 10.68 -4.03
C ALA A 17 -13.06 12.03 -4.07
N ILE A 18 -13.62 12.43 -2.94
CA ILE A 18 -14.33 13.69 -2.75
C ILE A 18 -13.46 14.57 -1.84
N PRO A 19 -13.23 15.85 -2.20
CA PRO A 19 -12.43 16.75 -1.39
C PRO A 19 -13.11 17.04 -0.04
N GLY A 20 -12.30 17.16 1.00
CA GLY A 20 -12.75 17.49 2.34
C GLY A 20 -13.23 16.31 3.16
N MET A 21 -13.53 16.61 4.42
CA MET A 21 -14.06 15.66 5.39
C MET A 21 -15.58 15.81 5.45
N LEU A 22 -16.30 14.68 5.43
CA LEU A 22 -17.71 14.69 5.81
C LEU A 22 -17.84 14.89 7.32
N PRO A 23 -18.76 15.75 7.78
CA PRO A 23 -19.10 15.84 9.19
C PRO A 23 -19.44 14.46 9.78
N PRO A 24 -19.13 14.20 11.06
CA PRO A 24 -19.47 12.94 11.70
C PRO A 24 -20.97 12.63 11.56
N GLY A 25 -21.31 11.49 10.96
CA GLY A 25 -22.69 11.06 10.76
C GLY A 25 -23.29 11.45 9.40
N GLU A 26 -22.68 12.38 8.67
CA GLU A 26 -23.12 12.71 7.31
C GLU A 26 -22.56 11.72 6.28
N LYS A 27 -23.39 11.41 5.29
CA LYS A 27 -23.07 10.53 4.17
C LYS A 27 -23.68 11.12 2.92
N HIS A 28 -23.04 10.89 1.77
CA HIS A 28 -23.69 11.15 0.51
C HIS A 28 -24.77 10.11 0.26
N GLU A 29 -25.92 10.57 -0.19
CA GLU A 29 -27.07 9.72 -0.49
C GLU A 29 -27.03 9.25 -1.94
N GLY A 30 -27.57 8.06 -2.19
CA GLY A 30 -27.66 7.53 -3.56
C GLY A 30 -28.48 8.46 -4.45
N GLY A 31 -27.93 8.82 -5.61
CA GLY A 31 -28.53 9.74 -6.57
C GLY A 31 -28.07 11.20 -6.44
N GLU A 32 -27.41 11.57 -5.33
CA GLU A 32 -26.79 12.88 -5.13
C GLU A 32 -25.71 13.15 -6.18
N THR A 33 -25.60 14.41 -6.63
CA THR A 33 -24.51 14.82 -7.52
C THR A 33 -23.34 15.33 -6.69
N ILE A 34 -22.23 14.59 -6.71
CA ILE A 34 -21.03 14.86 -5.91
C ILE A 34 -19.88 15.35 -6.80
N LYS A 35 -19.17 16.38 -6.34
CA LYS A 35 -17.98 16.90 -7.02
C LYS A 35 -16.75 16.16 -6.53
N THR A 36 -15.97 15.63 -7.47
CA THR A 36 -14.85 14.72 -7.17
C THR A 36 -13.50 15.37 -7.45
N LEU A 37 -12.43 14.74 -6.95
CA LEU A 37 -11.06 15.16 -7.23
C LEU A 37 -10.66 15.03 -8.70
N CYS A 38 -11.27 14.12 -9.46
CA CYS A 38 -11.07 14.06 -10.91
C CYS A 38 -11.82 15.15 -11.68
N LYS A 39 -12.33 16.17 -10.98
CA LYS A 39 -13.05 17.34 -11.50
C LYS A 39 -14.38 17.01 -12.20
N ARG A 40 -14.81 15.75 -12.16
CA ARG A 40 -16.13 15.32 -12.64
C ARG A 40 -17.18 15.44 -11.53
N SER A 41 -18.38 15.83 -11.94
CA SER A 41 -19.59 15.70 -11.14
C SER A 41 -20.22 14.35 -11.46
N VAL A 42 -20.31 13.46 -10.47
CA VAL A 42 -20.81 12.09 -10.65
C VAL A 42 -22.02 11.86 -9.77
N ARG A 43 -22.89 10.92 -10.16
CA ARG A 43 -24.02 10.50 -9.31
C ARG A 43 -23.56 9.46 -8.29
N ALA A 44 -23.68 9.80 -7.02
CA ALA A 44 -23.40 8.92 -5.90
C ALA A 44 -24.24 7.64 -6.01
N ALA A 45 -23.59 6.49 -5.86
CA ALA A 45 -24.27 5.21 -5.71
C ALA A 45 -24.56 4.96 -4.22
N GLN A 46 -25.61 4.19 -3.93
CA GLN A 46 -25.86 3.71 -2.57
C GLN A 46 -24.68 2.89 -2.05
N ARG A 47 -24.24 3.13 -0.80
CA ARG A 47 -23.13 2.40 -0.18
C ARG A 47 -23.58 1.02 0.30
N THR A 48 -23.46 0.03 -0.57
CA THR A 48 -23.68 -1.39 -0.26
C THR A 48 -22.36 -2.17 -0.19
N GLU A 49 -22.39 -3.41 0.32
CA GLU A 49 -21.23 -4.31 0.27
C GLU A 49 -20.67 -4.50 -1.15
N SER A 50 -21.54 -4.63 -2.16
CA SER A 50 -21.12 -4.80 -3.55
C SER A 50 -20.40 -3.56 -4.10
N THR A 51 -20.86 -2.36 -3.76
CA THR A 51 -20.21 -1.11 -4.21
C THR A 51 -18.86 -0.84 -3.53
N ARG A 52 -18.58 -1.44 -2.36
CA ARG A 52 -17.27 -1.30 -1.70
C ARG A 52 -16.14 -1.95 -2.49
N GLN A 53 -16.47 -2.98 -3.26
CA GLN A 53 -15.52 -3.77 -4.07
C GLN A 53 -15.24 -3.13 -5.43
N TRP A 54 -15.93 -2.05 -5.79
CA TRP A 54 -15.73 -1.39 -7.06
C TRP A 54 -14.31 -0.82 -7.19
N PRO A 55 -13.72 -0.85 -8.41
CA PRO A 55 -12.40 -0.32 -8.64
C PRO A 55 -12.37 1.18 -8.36
N VAL A 56 -11.20 1.67 -7.95
CA VAL A 56 -10.97 3.10 -7.73
C VAL A 56 -10.87 3.82 -9.07
N CYS A 57 -11.38 5.04 -9.16
CA CYS A 57 -11.12 5.90 -10.32
C CYS A 57 -9.64 6.31 -10.34
N ASP A 58 -8.93 5.99 -11.43
CA ASP A 58 -7.49 6.20 -11.58
C ASP A 58 -7.09 7.67 -11.39
N GLU A 59 -7.88 8.59 -11.96
CA GLU A 59 -7.69 10.05 -11.82
C GLU A 59 -7.90 10.52 -10.37
N CYS A 60 -8.92 9.99 -9.67
CA CYS A 60 -9.13 10.30 -8.25
C CYS A 60 -8.02 9.72 -7.38
N MET A 61 -7.50 8.52 -7.70
CA MET A 61 -6.37 7.92 -7.01
C MET A 61 -5.12 8.78 -7.16
N GLN A 62 -4.86 9.29 -8.36
CA GLN A 62 -3.72 10.16 -8.62
C GLN A 62 -3.88 11.51 -7.89
N ALA A 63 -5.04 12.16 -7.99
CA ALA A 63 -5.29 13.44 -7.31
C ALA A 63 -5.24 13.31 -5.77
N ALA A 64 -5.71 12.19 -5.21
CA ALA A 64 -5.61 11.92 -3.77
C ALA A 64 -4.15 11.76 -3.30
N LYS A 65 -3.28 11.15 -4.14
CA LYS A 65 -1.83 11.07 -3.86
C LYS A 65 -1.21 12.46 -3.83
N GLU A 66 -1.52 13.30 -4.83
CA GLU A 66 -1.02 14.68 -4.93
C GLU A 66 -1.44 15.51 -3.71
N LEU A 67 -2.70 15.41 -3.26
CA LEU A 67 -3.18 16.10 -2.05
C LEU A 67 -2.54 15.60 -0.75
N SER A 68 -2.17 14.33 -0.68
CA SER A 68 -1.51 13.77 0.51
C SER A 68 -0.08 14.28 0.68
N GLY A 69 0.44 15.09 -0.26
CA GLY A 69 1.82 15.57 -0.25
C GLY A 69 2.86 14.46 -0.38
N VAL A 70 2.42 13.23 -0.71
CA VAL A 70 3.31 12.12 -0.99
C VAL A 70 3.73 12.23 -2.44
N VAL A 71 4.87 12.89 -2.65
CA VAL A 71 5.52 12.98 -3.94
C VAL A 71 6.01 11.58 -4.35
N PHE A 72 5.22 10.87 -5.16
CA PHE A 72 5.64 9.65 -5.85
C PHE A 72 6.11 10.02 -7.26
N THR A 73 7.35 10.48 -7.36
CA THR A 73 8.01 10.93 -8.59
C THR A 73 8.88 9.87 -9.25
N GLY A 74 8.83 8.63 -8.73
CA GLY A 74 9.39 7.45 -9.37
C GLY A 74 8.36 6.32 -9.47
N GLY A 75 8.50 5.48 -10.50
CA GLY A 75 7.74 4.23 -10.58
C GLY A 75 8.04 3.30 -9.41
N THR A 76 7.25 2.24 -9.24
CA THR A 76 7.57 1.15 -8.31
C THR A 76 8.35 0.08 -9.03
N VAL A 77 9.40 -0.43 -8.38
CA VAL A 77 10.15 -1.59 -8.85
C VAL A 77 10.02 -2.74 -7.87
N ALA A 78 10.10 -3.96 -8.39
CA ALA A 78 10.34 -5.15 -7.61
C ALA A 78 11.84 -5.27 -7.32
N VAL A 79 12.19 -5.51 -6.06
CA VAL A 79 13.57 -5.68 -5.60
C VAL A 79 13.65 -6.97 -4.81
N ARG A 80 14.65 -7.81 -5.09
CA ARG A 80 14.95 -9.04 -4.34
C ARG A 80 16.46 -9.21 -4.20
N PHE A 81 16.89 -10.05 -3.27
CA PHE A 81 18.30 -10.46 -3.23
C PHE A 81 18.70 -11.20 -4.52
N ALA A 82 19.88 -10.86 -5.02
CA ALA A 82 20.49 -11.51 -6.15
C ALA A 82 20.76 -12.99 -5.87
N ALA A 83 20.79 -13.81 -6.93
CA ALA A 83 21.11 -15.22 -6.82
C ALA A 83 22.46 -15.41 -6.09
N GLY A 84 22.49 -16.31 -5.11
CA GLY A 84 23.68 -16.60 -4.32
C GLY A 84 23.91 -15.68 -3.11
N VAL A 85 23.16 -14.58 -2.95
CA VAL A 85 23.25 -13.72 -1.75
C VAL A 85 22.53 -14.35 -0.56
N VAL A 86 21.34 -14.91 -0.79
CA VAL A 86 20.56 -15.67 0.19
C VAL A 86 20.03 -16.95 -0.44
N SER A 87 19.54 -17.89 0.40
CA SER A 87 18.86 -19.10 -0.09
C SER A 87 17.64 -18.74 -0.93
N ASP A 88 17.30 -19.56 -1.92
CA ASP A 88 16.20 -19.22 -2.85
C ASP A 88 14.85 -19.07 -2.13
N SER A 89 14.63 -19.85 -1.06
CA SER A 89 13.47 -19.71 -0.15
C SER A 89 13.35 -18.35 0.53
N LYS A 90 14.44 -17.60 0.64
CA LYS A 90 14.51 -16.25 1.23
C LYS A 90 14.57 -15.15 0.16
N ARG A 91 14.61 -15.49 -1.14
CA ARG A 91 14.61 -14.52 -2.24
C ARG A 91 13.20 -14.07 -2.59
N GLN A 92 12.54 -13.45 -1.62
CA GLN A 92 11.23 -12.84 -1.81
C GLN A 92 11.36 -11.56 -2.66
N SER A 93 10.32 -11.27 -3.43
CA SER A 93 10.19 -10.04 -4.21
C SER A 93 9.53 -8.97 -3.35
N HIS A 94 10.27 -7.91 -3.05
CA HIS A 94 9.81 -6.74 -2.33
C HIS A 94 9.49 -5.60 -3.29
N THR A 95 8.71 -4.61 -2.85
CA THR A 95 8.42 -3.42 -3.66
C THR A 95 9.17 -2.22 -3.09
N ALA A 96 9.79 -1.42 -3.96
CA ALA A 96 10.48 -0.17 -3.60
C ALA A 96 10.11 0.95 -4.59
N THR A 97 10.31 2.19 -4.17
CA THR A 97 10.22 3.36 -5.05
C THR A 97 11.52 3.54 -5.84
N VAL A 98 11.40 3.88 -7.11
CA VAL A 98 12.53 4.39 -7.89
C VAL A 98 12.86 5.80 -7.36
N PRO A 99 14.13 6.08 -7.00
CA PRO A 99 14.52 7.41 -6.56
C PRO A 99 14.42 8.43 -7.71
N GLU A 100 14.18 9.69 -7.36
CA GLU A 100 14.19 10.81 -8.31
C GLU A 100 15.57 10.91 -8.99
N GLY A 101 15.57 11.19 -10.30
CA GLY A 101 16.81 11.31 -11.08
C GLY A 101 17.26 10.02 -11.78
N GLY A 102 16.61 8.88 -11.52
CA GLY A 102 16.84 7.63 -12.26
C GLY A 102 18.20 6.96 -12.00
N GLU A 103 19.03 7.52 -11.12
CA GLU A 103 20.26 6.90 -10.66
C GLU A 103 19.95 5.71 -9.74
N VAL A 104 20.76 4.65 -9.86
CA VAL A 104 20.62 3.49 -8.98
C VAL A 104 21.12 3.87 -7.59
N PRO A 105 20.30 3.75 -6.53
CA PRO A 105 20.70 4.11 -5.19
C PRO A 105 21.77 3.13 -4.65
N ALA A 106 22.49 3.51 -3.61
CA ALA A 106 23.43 2.59 -2.95
C ALA A 106 22.72 1.40 -2.26
N SER A 107 21.48 1.60 -1.82
CA SER A 107 20.59 0.57 -1.27
C SER A 107 19.14 0.84 -1.65
N TRP A 108 18.37 -0.24 -1.77
CA TRP A 108 16.94 -0.21 -2.02
C TRP A 108 16.19 -0.36 -0.71
N LEU A 109 15.51 0.70 -0.28
CA LEU A 109 14.57 0.63 0.84
C LEU A 109 13.20 0.16 0.33
N THR A 110 12.78 -1.00 0.79
CA THR A 110 11.51 -1.61 0.40
C THR A 110 10.36 -1.14 1.29
N PHE A 111 9.12 -1.33 0.84
CA PHE A 111 7.92 -0.93 1.60
C PHE A 111 7.73 -1.70 2.90
N CYS A 112 8.27 -2.91 3.02
CA CYS A 112 8.30 -3.63 4.29
C CYS A 112 9.47 -3.24 5.20
N GLY A 113 10.27 -2.22 4.81
CA GLY A 113 11.40 -1.72 5.59
C GLY A 113 12.70 -2.50 5.41
N LEU A 114 12.72 -3.54 4.56
CA LEU A 114 13.97 -4.24 4.25
C LEU A 114 14.85 -3.35 3.38
N GLU A 115 16.11 -3.18 3.78
CA GLU A 115 17.15 -2.54 2.98
C GLU A 115 17.99 -3.61 2.27
N ILE A 116 18.06 -3.52 0.95
CA ILE A 116 18.89 -4.41 0.12
C ILE A 116 19.97 -3.56 -0.55
N PRO A 117 21.27 -3.78 -0.27
CA PRO A 117 22.34 -3.07 -0.96
C PRO A 117 22.24 -3.27 -2.48
N ALA A 118 22.46 -2.23 -3.28
CA ALA A 118 22.25 -2.32 -4.74
C ALA A 118 23.14 -3.37 -5.41
N HIS A 119 24.36 -3.57 -4.91
CA HIS A 119 25.26 -4.61 -5.41
C HIS A 119 24.79 -6.05 -5.06
N GLN A 120 23.80 -6.20 -4.19
CA GLN A 120 23.17 -7.46 -3.79
C GLN A 120 21.73 -7.58 -4.31
N ALA A 121 21.26 -6.61 -5.08
CA ALA A 121 19.88 -6.52 -5.51
C ALA A 121 19.72 -6.96 -6.97
N GLU A 122 18.69 -7.76 -7.22
CA GLU A 122 18.05 -7.87 -8.54
C GLU A 122 16.83 -6.96 -8.55
N VAL A 123 16.75 -6.09 -9.56
CA VAL A 123 15.68 -5.10 -9.72
C VAL A 123 14.93 -5.37 -11.01
N SER A 124 13.60 -5.41 -10.95
CA SER A 124 12.74 -5.66 -12.11
C SER A 124 11.48 -4.80 -12.08
N GLN A 125 10.92 -4.54 -13.27
CA GLN A 125 9.65 -3.81 -13.41
C GLN A 125 8.43 -4.65 -13.02
N ARG A 126 8.59 -5.97 -12.91
CA ARG A 126 7.55 -6.92 -12.48
C ARG A 126 8.09 -7.84 -11.40
N PRO A 127 7.30 -8.17 -10.36
CA PRO A 127 7.71 -9.10 -9.32
C PRO A 127 8.01 -10.47 -9.93
N THR A 128 9.12 -11.06 -9.50
CA THR A 128 9.53 -12.42 -9.90
C THR A 128 9.86 -13.21 -8.65
N GLY A 129 9.34 -14.43 -8.55
CA GLY A 129 9.40 -15.23 -7.33
C GLY A 129 8.28 -14.89 -6.36
N MET A 130 8.40 -15.36 -5.12
CA MET A 130 7.37 -15.20 -4.11
C MET A 130 7.31 -13.73 -3.65
N PRO A 131 6.17 -13.04 -3.77
CA PRO A 131 6.07 -11.65 -3.33
C PRO A 131 6.05 -11.57 -1.80
N CYS A 132 6.69 -10.54 -1.26
CA CYS A 132 6.59 -10.21 0.15
C CYS A 132 5.16 -9.78 0.47
N VAL A 133 4.50 -10.53 1.35
CA VAL A 133 3.09 -10.31 1.72
C VAL A 133 2.88 -8.92 2.32
N CYS A 134 3.84 -8.43 3.12
CA CYS A 134 3.80 -7.07 3.67
C CYS A 134 3.82 -6.00 2.57
N CYS A 135 4.66 -6.18 1.53
CA CYS A 135 4.68 -5.27 0.39
C CYS A 135 3.38 -5.31 -0.44
N LEU A 136 2.64 -6.42 -0.42
CA LEU A 136 1.38 -6.57 -1.15
C LEU A 136 0.17 -5.99 -0.42
N PHE A 137 0.05 -6.22 0.89
CA PHE A 137 -1.21 -6.00 1.61
C PHE A 137 -1.23 -4.75 2.50
N GLU A 138 -0.10 -4.32 3.07
CA GLU A 138 -0.07 -3.17 3.99
C GLU A 138 1.19 -2.30 3.79
N CYS A 139 1.07 -1.30 2.92
CA CYS A 139 1.99 -0.16 2.89
C CYS A 139 1.60 0.87 3.95
N ARG A 140 1.92 0.62 5.22
CA ARG A 140 2.20 1.74 6.13
C ARG A 140 3.68 2.02 6.01
N ALA A 141 4.04 3.07 5.26
CA ALA A 141 5.39 3.60 5.26
C ALA A 141 5.75 3.93 6.72
N HIS A 142 6.52 3.05 7.37
CA HIS A 142 6.97 3.30 8.73
C HIS A 142 8.09 4.33 8.65
N THR A 143 7.80 5.53 9.16
CA THR A 143 8.80 6.41 9.76
C THR A 143 9.70 5.55 10.64
N ARG A 144 10.97 5.42 10.28
CA ARG A 144 12.07 4.71 10.98
C ARG A 144 11.68 4.14 12.34
N CYS A 145 11.39 2.84 12.41
CA CYS A 145 11.53 2.12 13.68
C CYS A 145 13.01 2.16 14.04
N SER A 146 13.34 2.90 15.10
CA SER A 146 14.72 3.14 15.53
C SER A 146 15.24 2.08 16.52
N ASP A 147 14.60 0.91 16.63
CA ASP A 147 15.09 -0.16 17.51
C ASP A 147 14.80 -1.57 16.95
N PRO A 148 15.83 -2.38 16.65
CA PRO A 148 15.71 -3.74 16.11
C PRO A 148 15.49 -4.84 17.17
N GLY A 149 15.05 -4.48 18.38
CA GLY A 149 15.10 -5.37 19.56
C GLY A 149 13.81 -6.03 20.03
N THR A 150 12.65 -5.76 19.42
CA THR A 150 11.35 -6.24 19.95
C THR A 150 10.41 -6.75 18.86
N CYS A 151 10.88 -7.75 18.11
CA CYS A 151 10.00 -8.67 17.42
C CYS A 151 10.28 -10.07 17.94
N ASP A 152 9.81 -10.32 19.17
CA ASP A 152 9.89 -11.64 19.77
C ASP A 152 8.75 -12.53 19.24
N ASP A 153 9.23 -13.67 18.77
CA ASP A 153 8.58 -14.85 18.26
C ASP A 153 7.64 -15.46 19.33
N SER A 154 6.32 -15.35 19.15
CA SER A 154 5.36 -16.08 19.99
C SER A 154 4.00 -16.23 19.33
N MET A 155 3.97 -16.96 18.21
CA MET A 155 2.78 -17.72 17.82
C MET A 155 3.18 -18.93 16.99
N GLN A 156 3.71 -19.97 17.65
CA GLN A 156 3.48 -21.37 17.28
C GLN A 156 3.98 -22.36 18.34
N GLN A 157 3.15 -23.37 18.60
CA GLN A 157 3.33 -24.57 19.45
C GLN A 157 2.94 -24.34 20.93
N THR A 158 1.93 -24.98 21.50
CA THR A 158 1.56 -26.41 21.37
C THR A 158 0.06 -26.64 21.55
N ALA A 159 -0.55 -27.30 20.56
CA ALA A 159 -1.63 -28.24 20.81
C ALA A 159 -0.99 -29.63 20.80
N GLN A 160 -1.04 -30.37 21.90
CA GLN A 160 -1.23 -31.83 21.98
C GLN A 160 -0.85 -32.38 23.36
N SER A 161 -1.75 -33.25 23.87
CA SER A 161 -1.52 -34.30 24.87
C SER A 161 -1.43 -33.85 26.33
N ARG A 162 -1.97 -34.53 27.35
CA ARG A 162 -2.93 -35.64 27.57
C ARG A 162 -2.80 -35.90 29.09
N GLU A 163 -3.87 -36.38 29.72
CA GLU A 163 -3.87 -37.33 30.87
C GLU A 163 -3.47 -36.85 32.29
N GLY A 164 -4.38 -37.10 33.25
CA GLY A 164 -4.15 -37.23 34.71
C GLY A 164 -3.90 -35.92 35.45
N GLU A 165 -4.51 -35.60 36.58
CA GLU A 165 -5.20 -36.36 37.63
C GLU A 165 -6.08 -35.38 38.43
#